data_AF-A0A920PI98-F1
#
_entry.id   AF-A0A920PI98-F1
#
_cell.length_a   1.000
_cell.length_b   1.000
_cell.length_c   1.000
_cell.angle_alpha   90.00
_cell.angle_beta   90.00
_cell.angle_gamma   90.00
#
_symmetry.space_group_name_H-M   'P 1'
#
loop_
_entity.id
_entity.type
_entity.pdbx_description
1 polymer ?
#
loop_
_entity_poly.entity_id
_entity_poly.type
_entity_poly.pdbx_seq_one_letter_code
_entity_poly.pdbx_strand_id
1 'polypeptide(L)'
;MNYISYFRFLIVAPILMVIVAVILDFAYPFPESVNGYYGQLAVDGFSGLYNAQLLIAVLAFSADFMMFFFVRHSREIWILLISLFYILASLMPELTIMSPLSIVMVQVASLMAGLKISLAYLSPPIRDLF
;
A
#
# COMPACT_ATOMS: atom_id res chain seq x y z
N MET A 1 10.85 24.57 -5.47
CA MET A 1 10.85 23.13 -5.13
C MET A 1 10.67 22.36 -6.43
N ASN A 2 11.51 21.36 -6.73
CA ASN A 2 11.39 20.62 -7.99
C ASN A 2 10.18 19.67 -7.92
N TYR A 3 9.17 19.87 -8.78
CA TYR A 3 7.94 19.07 -8.83
C TYR A 3 8.25 17.57 -8.99
N ILE A 4 9.30 17.22 -9.72
CA ILE A 4 9.73 15.83 -9.94
C ILE A 4 10.24 15.21 -8.64
N SER A 5 11.05 15.94 -7.88
CA SER A 5 11.56 15.47 -6.59
C SER A 5 10.43 15.28 -5.58
N TYR A 6 9.44 16.18 -5.58
CA TYR A 6 8.26 16.07 -4.73
C TYR A 6 7.39 14.86 -5.13
N PHE A 7 7.16 14.66 -6.42
CA PHE A 7 6.44 13.50 -6.93
C PHE A 7 7.11 12.18 -6.53
N ARG A 8 8.44 12.08 -6.68
CA ARG A 8 9.23 10.92 -6.25
C ARG A 8 9.19 10.70 -4.75
N PHE A 9 9.19 11.76 -3.95
CA PHE A 9 9.01 11.67 -2.51
C PHE A 9 7.65 11.04 -2.15
N LEU A 10 6.57 11.44 -2.83
CA LEU A 10 5.24 10.87 -2.65
C LEU A 10 5.10 9.41 -3.14
N ILE A 11 6.12 8.86 -3.80
CA ILE A 11 6.22 7.43 -4.10
C ILE A 11 6.98 6.71 -2.98
N VAL A 12 8.17 7.20 -2.64
CA VAL A 12 9.07 6.50 -1.72
C VAL A 12 8.58 6.54 -0.27
N ALA A 13 8.10 7.70 0.19
CA ALA A 13 7.71 7.86 1.60
C ALA A 13 6.53 6.96 2.01
N PRO A 14 5.45 6.82 1.23
CA PRO A 14 4.38 5.87 1.55
C PRO A 14 4.85 4.41 1.62
N ILE A 15 5.72 3.99 0.72
CA ILE A 15 6.28 2.62 0.72
C ILE A 15 7.04 2.38 2.02
N LEU A 16 7.93 3.31 2.41
CA LEU A 16 8.68 3.21 3.65
C LEU A 16 7.76 3.21 4.87
N MET A 17 6.71 4.03 4.89
CA MET A 17 5.72 4.04 5.98
C MET A 17 5.01 2.69 6.11
N VAL A 18 4.60 2.06 5.01
CA VAL A 18 3.96 0.74 5.07
C VAL A 18 4.93 -0.32 5.58
N ILE A 19 6.19 -0.31 5.12
CA ILE A 19 7.22 -1.26 5.60
C ILE A 19 7.45 -1.08 7.11
N VAL A 20 7.59 0.16 7.57
CA VAL A 20 7.80 0.44 9.00
C VAL A 20 6.59 0.03 9.82
N ALA A 21 5.36 0.29 9.34
CA ALA A 21 4.14 -0.17 10.01
C ALA A 21 4.11 -1.69 10.19
N VAL A 22 4.45 -2.45 9.14
CA VAL A 22 4.54 -3.92 9.21
C VAL A 22 5.60 -4.37 10.21
N ILE A 23 6.78 -3.73 10.23
CA ILE A 23 7.84 -4.04 11.20
C ILE A 23 7.38 -3.77 12.64
N LEU A 24 6.67 -2.67 12.87
CA LEU A 24 6.14 -2.32 14.18
C LEU A 24 5.08 -3.30 14.65
N ASP A 25 4.25 -3.82 13.75
CA ASP A 25 3.25 -4.84 14.08
C ASP A 25 3.89 -6.15 14.55
N PHE A 26 5.05 -6.55 14.01
CA PHE A 26 5.79 -7.72 14.53
C PHE A 26 6.29 -7.54 15.97
N ALA A 27 6.52 -6.30 16.41
CA ALA A 27 6.96 -5.99 17.76
C ALA A 27 5.78 -5.64 18.70
N TYR A 28 4.56 -5.55 18.18
CA TYR A 28 3.40 -5.12 18.95
C TYR A 28 2.80 -6.30 19.73
N PRO A 29 2.56 -6.16 21.05
CA PRO A 29 1.92 -7.20 21.85
C PRO A 29 0.42 -7.21 21.60
N PHE A 30 0.00 -7.86 20.51
CA PHE A 30 -1.42 -8.08 20.23
C PHE A 30 -2.08 -8.93 21.33
N PRO A 31 -3.40 -8.77 21.56
CA PRO A 31 -4.15 -9.65 22.46
C PRO A 31 -4.01 -11.13 22.06
N GLU A 32 -4.08 -12.03 23.04
CA GLU A 32 -3.96 -13.48 22.79
C GLU A 32 -4.96 -14.01 21.76
N SER A 33 -6.17 -13.44 21.69
CA SER A 33 -7.16 -13.80 20.68
C SER A 33 -6.68 -13.54 19.24
N VAL A 34 -5.97 -12.44 19.02
CA VAL A 34 -5.42 -12.07 17.71
C VAL A 34 -4.19 -12.92 17.39
N ASN A 35 -3.30 -13.11 18.36
CA ASN A 35 -2.14 -14.00 18.19
C ASN A 35 -2.55 -15.45 17.94
N GLY A 36 -3.60 -15.94 18.61
CA GLY A 36 -4.18 -17.25 18.38
C GLY A 36 -4.75 -17.40 16.98
N TYR A 37 -5.46 -16.37 16.48
CA TYR A 37 -5.98 -16.34 15.11
C TYR A 37 -4.85 -16.40 14.05
N TYR A 38 -3.81 -15.56 14.19
CA TYR A 38 -2.67 -15.60 13.26
C TYR A 38 -1.85 -16.89 13.39
N GLY A 39 -1.69 -17.42 14.61
CA GLY A 39 -1.06 -18.71 14.85
C GLY A 39 -1.81 -19.85 14.19
N GLN A 40 -3.14 -19.83 14.24
CA GLN A 40 -3.97 -20.81 13.55
C GLN A 40 -3.89 -20.68 12.03
N LEU A 41 -3.92 -19.45 11.48
CA LEU A 41 -3.70 -19.20 10.05
C LEU A 41 -2.33 -19.70 9.57
N ALA A 42 -1.29 -19.62 10.40
CA ALA A 42 0.03 -20.13 10.05
C ALA A 42 0.08 -21.67 9.99
N VAL A 43 -0.78 -22.36 10.74
CA VAL A 43 -0.87 -23.84 10.76
C VAL A 43 -1.80 -24.37 9.68
N ASP A 44 -2.99 -23.77 9.56
CA ASP A 44 -4.04 -24.19 8.61
C ASP A 44 -3.78 -23.69 7.18
N GLY A 45 -2.88 -22.71 7.04
CA GLY A 45 -2.52 -22.06 5.78
C GLY A 45 -3.36 -20.81 5.53
N PHE A 46 -2.73 -19.79 4.95
CA PHE A 46 -3.42 -18.56 4.59
C PHE A 46 -4.44 -18.79 3.46
N SER A 47 -5.58 -18.08 3.55
CA SER A 47 -6.64 -18.17 2.55
C SER A 47 -6.15 -17.74 1.16
N GLY A 48 -6.77 -18.27 0.10
CA GLY A 48 -6.48 -17.84 -1.26
C GLY A 48 -6.69 -16.33 -1.46
N LEU A 49 -7.65 -15.75 -0.74
CA LEU A 49 -7.91 -14.31 -0.75
C LEU A 49 -6.77 -13.51 -0.11
N TYR A 50 -6.19 -13.99 1.00
CA TYR A 50 -5.02 -13.36 1.61
C TYR A 50 -3.84 -13.32 0.63
N ASN A 51 -3.53 -14.46 0.00
CA ASN A 51 -2.43 -14.55 -0.96
C ASN A 51 -2.66 -13.65 -2.18
N ALA A 52 -3.91 -13.58 -2.67
CA ALA A 52 -4.28 -12.67 -3.75
C ALA A 52 -4.09 -11.21 -3.35
N GLN A 53 -4.55 -10.82 -2.16
CA GLN A 53 -4.39 -9.45 -1.66
C GLN A 53 -2.90 -9.07 -1.50
N LEU A 54 -2.07 -9.98 -0.98
CA LEU A 54 -0.62 -9.78 -0.87
C LEU A 54 0.03 -9.61 -2.25
N LEU A 55 -0.32 -10.48 -3.21
CA LEU A 55 0.17 -10.37 -4.58
C LEU A 55 -0.18 -9.00 -5.19
N ILE A 56 -1.43 -8.56 -5.02
CA ILE A 56 -1.87 -7.26 -5.54
C ILE A 56 -1.16 -6.10 -4.85
N ALA A 57 -0.89 -6.19 -3.54
CA ALA A 57 -0.08 -5.19 -2.84
C ALA A 57 1.33 -5.07 -3.45
N VAL A 58 1.99 -6.21 -3.70
CA VAL A 58 3.32 -6.25 -4.34
C VAL A 58 3.28 -5.68 -5.76
N LEU A 59 2.24 -5.99 -6.54
CA LEU A 59 2.05 -5.43 -7.87
C LEU A 59 1.80 -3.92 -7.82
N ALA A 60 1.04 -3.43 -6.83
CA ALA A 60 0.80 -2.00 -6.65
C ALA A 60 2.11 -1.25 -6.33
N PHE A 61 2.96 -1.79 -5.45
CA PHE A 61 4.29 -1.24 -5.22
C PHE A 61 5.20 -1.32 -6.46
N SER A 62 5.06 -2.37 -7.27
CA SER A 62 5.76 -2.45 -8.56
C SER A 62 5.33 -1.34 -9.52
N ALA A 63 4.02 -1.05 -9.58
CA ALA A 63 3.49 0.06 -10.37
C ALA A 63 3.94 1.43 -9.83
N ASP A 64 4.17 1.55 -8.51
CA ASP A 64 4.80 2.73 -7.92
C ASP A 64 6.24 2.94 -8.42
N PHE A 65 7.04 1.87 -8.50
CA PHE A 65 8.38 1.95 -9.10
C PHE A 65 8.32 2.30 -10.59
N MET A 66 7.35 1.77 -11.33
CA MET A 66 7.13 2.18 -12.72
C MET A 66 6.79 3.67 -12.84
N MET A 67 5.97 4.21 -11.93
CA MET A 67 5.66 5.64 -11.89
C MET A 67 6.88 6.50 -11.55
N PHE A 68 7.81 6.01 -10.74
CA PHE A 68 9.06 6.72 -10.41
C PHE A 68 9.91 7.03 -11.65
N PHE A 69 9.84 6.15 -12.66
CA PHE A 69 10.51 6.27 -13.95
C PHE A 69 9.60 6.80 -15.06
N PHE A 70 8.39 7.25 -14.74
CA PHE A 70 7.41 7.77 -15.70
C PHE A 70 7.06 6.78 -16.82
N VAL A 71 6.96 5.49 -16.50
CA VAL A 71 6.56 4.47 -17.48
C VAL A 71 5.11 4.71 -17.89
N ARG A 72 4.84 4.65 -19.20
CA ARG A 72 3.51 4.81 -19.78
C ARG A 72 2.51 3.85 -19.14
N HIS A 73 1.29 4.33 -18.88
CA HIS A 73 0.18 3.59 -18.26
C HIS A 73 0.36 3.15 -16.80
N SER A 74 1.49 3.47 -16.16
CA SER A 74 1.75 3.06 -14.77
C SER A 74 0.74 3.64 -13.76
N ARG A 75 0.22 4.85 -14.02
CA ARG A 75 -0.80 5.51 -13.19
C ARG A 75 -2.12 4.73 -13.18
N GLU A 76 -2.59 4.36 -14.36
CA GLU A 76 -3.82 3.62 -14.58
C GLU A 76 -3.73 2.22 -13.99
N ILE A 77 -2.60 1.54 -14.21
CA ILE A 77 -2.30 0.23 -13.62
C ILE A 77 -2.34 0.32 -12.09
N TRP A 78 -1.70 1.33 -11.50
CA TRP A 78 -1.71 1.52 -10.06
C TRP A 78 -3.11 1.74 -9.50
N ILE A 79 -3.94 2.56 -10.16
CA ILE A 79 -5.34 2.80 -9.76
C ILE A 79 -6.16 1.50 -9.79
N LEU A 80 -5.99 0.68 -10.83
CA LEU A 80 -6.69 -0.61 -10.92
C LEU A 80 -6.25 -1.55 -9.79
N LEU A 81 -4.94 -1.64 -9.53
CA LEU A 81 -4.39 -2.52 -8.50
C LEU A 81 -4.83 -2.09 -7.10
N ILE A 82 -4.77 -0.80 -6.76
CA ILE A 82 -5.19 -0.33 -5.45
C ILE A 82 -6.71 -0.47 -5.23
N SER A 83 -7.51 -0.30 -6.29
CA SER A 83 -8.95 -0.51 -6.21
C SER A 83 -9.27 -1.98 -5.93
N LEU A 84 -8.59 -2.89 -6.63
CA LEU A 84 -8.72 -4.32 -6.40
C LEU A 84 -8.23 -4.72 -4.99
N PHE A 85 -7.15 -4.12 -4.51
CA PHE A 85 -6.67 -4.32 -3.14
C PHE A 85 -7.74 -3.99 -2.10
N TYR A 86 -8.41 -2.83 -2.21
CA TYR A 86 -9.46 -2.44 -1.27
C TYR A 86 -10.73 -3.30 -1.40
N ILE A 87 -11.06 -3.79 -2.59
CA ILE A 87 -12.16 -4.75 -2.78
C ILE A 87 -11.83 -6.07 -2.06
N LEU A 88 -10.61 -6.59 -2.18
CA LEU A 88 -10.23 -7.81 -1.47
C LEU A 88 -10.18 -7.59 0.05
N ALA A 89 -9.68 -6.44 0.49
CA ALA A 89 -9.64 -6.08 1.91
C ALA A 89 -11.05 -6.00 2.54
N SER A 90 -12.05 -5.56 1.78
CA SER A 90 -13.44 -5.49 2.28
C SER A 90 -14.11 -6.87 2.40
N LEU A 91 -13.65 -7.85 1.62
CA LEU A 91 -14.12 -9.24 1.70
C LEU A 91 -13.56 -9.99 2.91
N MET A 92 -12.40 -9.58 3.44
CA MET A 92 -11.78 -10.21 4.60
C MET A 92 -11.16 -9.16 5.54
N PRO A 93 -11.99 -8.45 6.34
CA PRO A 93 -11.56 -7.31 7.15
C PRO A 93 -10.50 -7.67 8.20
N GLU A 94 -10.51 -8.92 8.66
CA GLU A 94 -9.56 -9.48 9.62
C GLU A 94 -8.09 -9.37 9.16
N LEU A 95 -7.86 -9.26 7.85
CA LEU A 95 -6.52 -9.06 7.27
C LEU A 95 -5.98 -7.65 7.47
N THR A 96 -6.80 -6.71 7.96
CA THR A 96 -6.43 -5.32 8.22
C THR A 96 -6.24 -5.03 9.72
N ILE A 97 -6.25 -6.06 10.56
CA ILE A 97 -5.90 -5.92 11.98
C ILE A 97 -4.43 -5.49 12.06
N MET A 98 -4.22 -4.33 12.65
CA MET A 98 -2.92 -3.67 12.79
C MET A 98 -2.87 -2.98 14.14
N SER A 99 -1.67 -2.69 14.64
CA SER A 99 -1.54 -1.89 15.85
C SER A 99 -2.04 -0.46 15.60
N PRO A 100 -2.47 0.29 16.63
CA PRO A 100 -2.99 1.65 16.46
C PRO A 100 -2.03 2.59 15.71
N LEU A 101 -0.72 2.47 15.96
CA LEU A 101 0.28 3.27 15.30
C LEU A 101 0.42 2.89 13.82
N SER A 102 0.45 1.60 13.51
CA SER A 102 0.52 1.09 12.13
C SER A 102 -0.69 1.54 11.29
N ILE A 103 -1.89 1.54 11.88
CA ILE A 103 -3.10 2.07 11.23
C ILE A 103 -2.90 3.52 10.82
N VAL A 104 -2.41 4.37 11.73
CA VAL A 104 -2.17 5.79 11.44
C VAL A 104 -1.13 5.95 10.33
N MET A 105 -0.04 5.18 10.37
CA MET A 105 1.00 5.23 9.33
C MET A 105 0.46 4.82 7.95
N VAL A 106 -0.32 3.74 7.87
CA VAL A 106 -0.92 3.27 6.62
C VAL A 106 -1.97 4.27 6.10
N GLN A 107 -2.72 4.93 6.97
CA GLN A 107 -3.66 6.00 6.59
C GLN A 107 -2.92 7.21 6.00
N VAL A 108 -1.84 7.66 6.63
CA VAL A 108 -1.01 8.75 6.10
C VAL A 108 -0.38 8.34 4.76
N ALA A 109 0.13 7.12 4.64
CA ALA A 109 0.66 6.59 3.39
C ALA A 109 -0.40 6.57 2.28
N SER A 110 -1.63 6.18 2.60
CA SER A 110 -2.77 6.18 1.67
C SER A 110 -3.14 7.59 1.19
N LEU A 111 -3.16 8.57 2.10
CA LEU A 111 -3.38 9.98 1.74
C LEU A 111 -2.30 10.51 0.80
N MET A 112 -1.03 10.24 1.11
CA MET A 112 0.10 10.63 0.27
C MET A 112 0.05 9.96 -1.11
N ALA A 113 -0.37 8.70 -1.19
CA ALA A 113 -0.57 7.99 -2.44
C ALA A 113 -1.71 8.61 -3.28
N GLY A 114 -2.78 9.09 -2.64
CA GLY A 114 -3.83 9.88 -3.30
C GLY A 114 -3.28 11.18 -3.89
N LEU A 115 -2.49 11.94 -3.11
CA LEU A 115 -1.85 13.18 -3.57
C LEU A 115 -0.90 12.94 -4.77
N LYS A 116 -0.13 11.85 -4.74
CA LYS A 116 0.72 11.41 -5.85
C LYS A 116 -0.11 11.27 -7.13
N ILE A 117 -1.22 10.54 -7.08
CA ILE A 117 -2.08 10.35 -8.25
C ILE A 117 -2.69 11.68 -8.72
N SER A 118 -3.16 12.53 -7.81
CA SER A 118 -3.67 13.86 -8.18
C SER A 118 -2.63 14.68 -8.93
N LEU A 119 -1.37 14.69 -8.50
CA LEU A 119 -0.28 15.37 -9.22
C LEU A 119 -0.01 14.73 -10.59
N ALA A 120 -0.06 13.40 -10.66
CA ALA A 120 0.19 12.66 -11.90
C ALA A 120 -0.83 12.99 -13.02
N TYR A 121 -2.03 13.47 -12.67
CA TYR A 121 -3.06 13.88 -13.62
C TYR A 121 -3.23 15.41 -13.75
N LEU A 122 -3.11 16.16 -12.65
CA LEU A 122 -3.49 17.58 -12.60
C LEU A 122 -2.31 18.53 -12.77
N SER A 123 -1.07 18.08 -12.50
CA SER A 123 0.11 18.94 -12.59
C SER A 123 0.76 18.78 -13.97
N PRO A 124 0.71 19.78 -14.88
CA PRO A 124 1.30 19.66 -16.22
C PRO A 124 2.79 19.24 -16.20
N PRO A 125 3.65 19.78 -15.31
CA PRO A 125 5.06 19.37 -15.23
C PRO A 125 5.31 17.88 -14.94
N ILE A 126 4.31 17.16 -14.41
CA ILE A 126 4.40 15.73 -14.09
C ILE A 126 3.59 14.90 -15.07
N ARG A 127 2.37 15.34 -15.38
CA ARG A 127 1.45 14.65 -16.28
C ARG A 127 2.09 14.40 -17.65
N ASP A 128 2.81 15.38 -18.16
CA ASP A 128 3.41 15.36 -19.51
C ASP A 128 4.68 14.48 -19.58
N LEU A 129 5.12 13.90 -18.45
CA LEU A 129 6.25 12.97 -18.40
C LEU A 129 5.86 11.51 -18.68
N PHE A 130 4.56 11.17 -18.61
CA PHE A 130 4.03 9.81 -18.68
C PHE A 130 3.47 9.39 -20.05
#